data_AF-A0A831ZWE9-F1
#
_entry.id   AF-A0A831ZWE9-F1
#
_cell.length_a   1.000
_cell.length_b   1.000
_cell.length_c   1.000
_cell.angle_alpha   90.00
_cell.angle_beta   90.00
_cell.angle_gamma   90.00
#
_symmetry.space_group_name_H-M   'P 1'
#
loop_
_entity.id
_entity.type
_entity.pdbx_description
1 polymer ?
#
loop_
_entity_poly.entity_id
_entity_poly.type
_entity_poly.pdbx_seq_one_letter_code
_entity_poly.pdbx_strand_id
1 'polypeptide(L)'
;MEQEHNINRILRDFLQSNRPIELKKNEIRKIINSNLASRINPENSELIKQLFIDEPEAIKNLEFKKIEDQIGRTYGLFVSDTDKEGKCFLLSVNYNSGNPSTNFSGSAEFIKDKFSNSFNYVSRLINENLDKAYFISEVKKNFEVKLLNTLNDPVSDFKIYGHSIELPLAIAILSVLLQKKIDSSIACSGNINEDLNVTYVDGLEEKIQAALIEYPEIKKFVFPEDCRKFKLEKKFKSIEIIYIKNLLEGIEIFFPNFREIINSEKFHGKIGLIENEVEIVLNNTTLKAVELFLNFEYDKGFNLIPEVIPHFDRFFQDVIQSYKKKGIVIFLLNNFRPNWFIPALMKFFINKSNAVGVYYDRERAYLIVYTTKPDIIKLGTLVRLKEQEST
;
A
#
# COMPACT_ATOMS: atom_id res chain seq x y z
N MET A 1 23.61 -10.06 -16.44
CA MET A 1 22.52 -9.27 -15.80
C MET A 1 21.29 -9.16 -16.69
N GLU A 2 21.36 -8.82 -17.99
CA GLU A 2 20.17 -8.91 -18.88
C GLU A 2 19.53 -10.31 -18.97
N GLN A 3 20.30 -11.37 -18.66
CA GLN A 3 19.87 -12.77 -18.76
C GLN A 3 18.89 -13.24 -17.68
N GLU A 4 18.74 -12.50 -16.57
CA GLU A 4 17.83 -12.89 -15.47
C GLU A 4 16.39 -12.44 -15.71
N HIS A 5 16.18 -11.50 -16.64
CA HIS A 5 14.86 -11.12 -17.11
C HIS A 5 14.62 -11.84 -18.43
N ASN A 6 13.47 -12.50 -18.57
CA ASN A 6 13.11 -13.28 -19.77
C ASN A 6 13.74 -14.68 -19.84
N ILE A 7 14.09 -15.31 -18.72
CA ILE A 7 14.73 -16.63 -18.78
C ILE A 7 13.85 -17.64 -19.52
N ASN A 8 12.54 -17.60 -19.32
CA ASN A 8 11.63 -18.52 -19.99
C ASN A 8 11.53 -18.23 -21.49
N ARG A 9 11.62 -16.97 -21.91
CA ARG A 9 11.70 -16.59 -23.33
C ARG A 9 13.02 -17.07 -23.96
N ILE A 10 14.15 -16.72 -23.34
CA ILE A 10 15.49 -17.07 -23.83
C ILE A 10 15.65 -18.59 -23.92
N LEU A 11 15.18 -19.30 -22.90
CA LEU A 11 15.22 -20.76 -22.85
C LEU A 11 14.36 -21.38 -23.94
N ARG A 12 13.17 -20.85 -24.22
CA ARG A 12 12.30 -21.33 -25.30
C ARG A 12 12.97 -21.19 -26.66
N ASP A 13 13.50 -20.00 -26.97
CA ASP A 13 14.19 -19.73 -28.23
C ASP A 13 15.44 -20.62 -28.37
N PHE A 14 16.17 -20.82 -27.28
CA PHE A 14 17.34 -21.70 -27.24
C PHE A 14 16.98 -23.16 -27.49
N LEU A 15 15.94 -23.67 -26.83
CA LEU A 15 15.43 -25.04 -26.99
C LEU A 15 14.94 -25.29 -28.41
N GLN A 16 14.34 -24.30 -29.07
CA GLN A 16 13.81 -24.40 -30.44
C GLN A 16 14.85 -24.14 -31.54
N SER A 17 16.03 -23.61 -31.19
CA SER A 17 17.08 -23.32 -32.18
C SER A 17 17.66 -24.57 -32.85
N ASN A 18 18.27 -24.44 -34.03
CA ASN A 18 18.96 -25.54 -34.74
C ASN A 18 20.34 -25.89 -34.15
N ARG A 19 20.60 -25.54 -32.88
CA ARG A 19 21.88 -25.83 -32.22
C ARG A 19 22.06 -27.33 -31.96
N PRO A 20 23.30 -27.85 -31.95
CA PRO A 20 23.58 -29.25 -31.62
C PRO A 20 23.01 -29.66 -30.27
N ILE A 21 22.46 -30.88 -30.17
CA ILE A 21 21.83 -31.41 -28.96
C ILE A 21 22.78 -31.36 -27.75
N GLU A 22 24.04 -31.77 -27.93
CA GLU A 22 25.04 -31.75 -26.85
C GLU A 22 25.32 -30.34 -26.33
N LEU A 23 25.34 -29.35 -27.22
CA LEU A 23 25.50 -27.95 -26.82
C LEU A 23 24.28 -27.48 -26.01
N LYS A 24 23.06 -27.85 -26.44
CA LYS A 24 21.84 -27.53 -25.70
C LYS A 24 21.87 -28.17 -24.30
N LYS A 25 22.19 -29.45 -24.21
CA LYS A 25 22.30 -30.17 -22.94
C LYS A 25 23.30 -29.51 -21.99
N ASN A 26 24.49 -29.15 -22.48
CA ASN A 26 25.51 -28.53 -21.64
C ASN A 26 25.11 -27.17 -21.06
N GLU A 27 24.47 -26.31 -21.86
CA GLU A 27 23.98 -25.02 -21.36
C GLU A 27 22.80 -25.18 -20.40
N ILE A 28 21.86 -26.08 -20.70
CA ILE A 28 20.68 -26.33 -19.85
C ILE A 28 21.09 -26.93 -18.49
N ARG A 29 22.11 -27.80 -18.44
CA ARG A 29 22.64 -28.31 -17.16
C ARG A 29 23.10 -27.18 -16.24
N LYS A 30 23.68 -26.10 -16.77
CA LYS A 30 24.06 -24.93 -15.95
C LYS A 30 22.83 -24.26 -15.32
N ILE A 31 21.74 -24.16 -16.08
CA ILE A 31 20.48 -23.58 -15.60
C ILE A 31 19.83 -24.50 -14.56
N ILE A 32 19.75 -25.81 -14.82
CA ILE A 32 19.16 -26.79 -13.89
C ILE A 32 19.92 -26.81 -12.55
N ASN A 33 21.24 -26.64 -12.58
CA ASN A 33 22.07 -26.61 -11.38
C ASN A 33 22.12 -25.23 -10.69
N SER A 34 21.31 -24.27 -11.14
CA SER A 34 21.21 -22.93 -10.56
C SER A 34 19.86 -22.71 -9.87
N ASN A 35 19.73 -21.59 -9.15
CA ASN A 35 18.47 -21.16 -8.54
C ASN A 35 17.33 -20.95 -9.56
N LEU A 36 17.67 -20.71 -10.83
CA LEU A 36 16.73 -20.49 -11.94
C LEU A 36 15.90 -21.73 -12.30
N ALA A 37 16.36 -22.94 -11.96
CA ALA A 37 15.66 -24.18 -12.27
C ALA A 37 14.20 -24.18 -11.75
N SER A 38 14.01 -23.62 -10.56
CA SER A 38 12.69 -23.50 -9.91
C SER A 38 11.73 -22.53 -10.60
N ARG A 39 12.22 -21.72 -11.54
CA ARG A 39 11.45 -20.71 -12.27
C ARG A 39 11.28 -21.05 -13.76
N ILE A 40 11.74 -22.21 -14.20
CA ILE A 40 11.45 -22.73 -15.54
C ILE A 40 9.96 -23.10 -15.60
N ASN A 41 9.23 -22.46 -16.52
CA ASN A 41 7.80 -22.68 -16.65
C ASN A 41 7.49 -24.12 -17.13
N PRO A 42 6.26 -24.61 -16.91
CA PRO A 42 5.91 -25.99 -17.26
C PRO A 42 6.12 -26.34 -18.74
N GLU A 43 5.88 -25.41 -19.68
CA GLU A 43 6.08 -25.65 -21.12
C GLU A 43 7.56 -25.93 -21.44
N ASN A 44 8.46 -25.08 -20.95
CA ASN A 44 9.90 -25.26 -21.11
C ASN A 44 10.40 -26.50 -20.34
N SER A 45 9.79 -26.81 -19.18
CA SER A 45 10.14 -28.00 -18.42
C SER A 45 9.89 -29.28 -19.19
N GLU A 46 8.78 -29.38 -19.93
CA GLU A 46 8.48 -30.53 -20.77
C GLU A 46 9.45 -30.67 -21.95
N LEU A 47 9.81 -29.56 -22.59
CA LEU A 47 10.83 -29.55 -23.65
C LEU A 47 12.20 -30.00 -23.14
N ILE A 48 12.59 -29.59 -21.93
CA ILE A 48 13.83 -30.04 -21.28
C ILE A 48 13.76 -31.55 -20.98
N LYS A 49 12.64 -32.03 -20.44
CA LYS A 49 12.47 -33.47 -20.16
C LYS A 49 12.63 -34.33 -21.42
N GLN A 50 12.11 -33.86 -22.56
CA GLN A 50 12.29 -34.53 -23.85
C GLN A 50 13.75 -34.52 -24.31
N LEU A 51 14.47 -33.42 -24.12
CA LEU A 51 15.88 -33.31 -24.49
C LEU A 51 16.79 -34.23 -23.64
N PHE A 52 16.43 -34.46 -22.38
CA PHE A 52 17.17 -35.29 -21.42
C PHE A 52 16.52 -36.66 -21.17
N ILE A 53 15.77 -37.19 -22.14
CA ILE A 53 15.06 -38.47 -21.98
C ILE A 53 15.98 -39.64 -21.58
N ASP A 54 17.22 -39.63 -22.05
CA ASP A 54 18.25 -40.63 -21.74
C ASP A 54 19.00 -40.37 -20.41
N GLU A 55 18.69 -39.26 -19.72
CA GLU A 55 19.40 -38.78 -18.53
C GLU A 55 18.44 -38.26 -17.44
N PRO A 56 17.49 -39.08 -16.95
CA PRO A 56 16.41 -38.60 -16.07
C PRO A 56 16.90 -38.02 -14.73
N GLU A 57 18.03 -38.50 -14.20
CA GLU A 57 18.61 -37.95 -12.96
C GLU A 57 19.09 -36.49 -13.15
N ALA A 58 19.44 -36.07 -14.37
CA ALA A 58 19.90 -34.70 -14.64
C ALA A 58 18.79 -33.64 -14.50
N ILE A 59 17.52 -34.06 -14.53
CA ILE A 59 16.34 -33.18 -14.51
C ILE A 59 15.44 -33.43 -13.29
N LYS A 60 15.91 -34.24 -12.33
CA LYS A 60 15.13 -34.66 -11.15
C LYS A 60 14.63 -33.50 -10.28
N ASN A 61 15.35 -32.39 -10.29
CA ASN A 61 15.04 -31.20 -9.48
C ASN A 61 14.28 -30.11 -10.27
N LEU A 62 13.82 -30.42 -11.48
CA LEU A 62 13.13 -29.48 -12.36
C LEU A 62 11.65 -29.34 -11.94
N GLU A 63 11.40 -28.65 -10.83
CA GLU A 63 10.06 -28.37 -10.32
C GLU A 63 9.80 -26.87 -10.29
N PHE A 64 8.74 -26.43 -10.97
CA PHE A 64 8.35 -25.03 -10.97
C PHE A 64 7.75 -24.64 -9.62
N LYS A 65 8.36 -23.65 -8.97
CA LYS A 65 7.88 -23.09 -7.70
C LYS A 65 7.11 -21.80 -7.96
N LYS A 66 5.79 -21.84 -7.75
CA LYS A 66 4.92 -20.66 -7.80
C LYS A 66 5.30 -19.67 -6.70
N ILE A 67 5.12 -18.39 -6.98
CA ILE A 67 5.14 -17.36 -5.94
C ILE A 67 3.80 -17.40 -5.20
N GLU A 68 3.86 -17.38 -3.88
CA GLU A 68 2.68 -17.44 -3.00
C GLU A 68 2.11 -16.05 -2.71
N ASP A 69 0.87 -16.02 -2.22
CA ASP A 69 0.18 -14.82 -1.77
C ASP A 69 0.93 -14.16 -0.60
N GLN A 70 1.21 -12.86 -0.76
CA GLN A 70 1.99 -12.07 0.19
C GLN A 70 1.40 -10.68 0.42
N ILE A 71 1.64 -10.13 1.60
CA ILE A 71 1.28 -8.74 1.93
C ILE A 71 2.22 -7.82 1.17
N GLY A 72 1.66 -6.75 0.61
CA GLY A 72 2.40 -5.69 -0.06
C GLY A 72 3.01 -6.10 -1.40
N ARG A 73 2.63 -7.27 -1.94
CA ARG A 73 3.27 -7.84 -3.12
C ARG A 73 2.29 -8.10 -4.24
N THR A 74 2.50 -7.46 -5.39
CA THR A 74 1.62 -7.60 -6.56
C THR A 74 2.42 -7.64 -7.86
N TYR A 75 1.83 -8.21 -8.90
CA TYR A 75 2.39 -8.15 -10.25
C TYR A 75 1.97 -6.87 -10.95
N GLY A 76 2.97 -6.03 -11.25
CA GLY A 76 2.79 -4.87 -12.10
C GLY A 76 3.17 -5.18 -13.54
N LEU A 77 2.37 -4.68 -14.48
CA LEU A 77 2.61 -4.81 -15.91
C LEU A 77 3.05 -3.48 -16.50
N PHE A 78 4.21 -3.49 -17.14
CA PHE A 78 4.95 -2.30 -17.56
C PHE A 78 5.32 -2.36 -19.03
N VAL A 79 5.69 -1.21 -19.57
CA VAL A 79 6.44 -1.13 -20.82
C VAL A 79 7.81 -0.55 -20.46
N SER A 80 8.87 -1.10 -21.04
CA SER A 80 10.20 -0.53 -20.89
C SER A 80 10.34 0.77 -21.69
N ASP A 81 11.07 1.74 -21.15
CA ASP A 81 11.43 2.98 -21.87
C ASP A 81 12.46 2.72 -22.97
N THR A 82 13.28 1.67 -22.82
CA THR A 82 14.41 1.38 -23.71
C THR A 82 14.02 0.59 -24.96
N ASP A 83 13.32 -0.52 -24.78
CA ASP A 83 13.03 -1.49 -25.86
C ASP A 83 11.55 -1.49 -26.29
N LYS A 84 10.69 -0.72 -25.60
CA LYS A 84 9.23 -0.69 -25.78
C LYS A 84 8.57 -2.07 -25.63
N GLU A 85 9.25 -3.04 -25.02
CA GLU A 85 8.67 -4.35 -24.75
C GLU A 85 7.80 -4.30 -23.48
N GLY A 86 6.74 -5.09 -23.48
CA GLY A 86 5.99 -5.39 -22.26
C GLY A 86 6.86 -6.17 -21.28
N LYS A 87 6.84 -5.77 -20.01
CA LYS A 87 7.52 -6.46 -18.91
C LYS A 87 6.53 -6.69 -17.77
N CYS A 88 6.75 -7.75 -17.02
CA CYS A 88 6.05 -8.02 -15.77
C CYS A 88 7.09 -8.07 -14.66
N PHE A 89 6.86 -7.36 -13.55
CA PHE A 89 7.70 -7.43 -12.37
C PHE A 89 6.86 -7.58 -11.11
N LEU A 90 7.43 -8.15 -10.07
CA LEU A 90 6.84 -8.12 -8.73
C LEU A 90 7.15 -6.78 -8.09
N LEU A 91 6.12 -6.01 -7.82
CA LEU A 91 6.21 -4.86 -6.96
C LEU A 91 6.07 -5.32 -5.51
N SER A 92 7.02 -4.94 -4.66
CA SER A 92 7.01 -5.20 -3.22
C SER A 92 7.00 -3.88 -2.46
N VAL A 93 6.04 -3.71 -1.57
CA VAL A 93 5.94 -2.61 -0.63
C VAL A 93 5.90 -3.22 0.77
N ASN A 94 6.82 -2.85 1.64
CA ASN A 94 6.87 -3.34 3.02
C ASN A 94 6.83 -2.17 4.00
N TYR A 95 6.32 -2.41 5.21
CA TYR A 95 6.45 -1.45 6.30
C TYR A 95 7.81 -1.63 7.00
N ASN A 96 8.56 -0.56 7.19
CA ASN A 96 9.87 -0.52 7.81
C ASN A 96 9.85 0.39 9.04
N SER A 97 9.39 -0.16 10.17
CA SER A 97 9.24 0.56 11.44
C SER A 97 10.53 1.20 11.99
N GLY A 98 11.70 0.85 11.46
CA GLY A 98 13.00 1.36 11.91
C GLY A 98 13.51 2.62 11.20
N ASN A 99 12.85 3.11 10.15
CA ASN A 99 13.34 4.25 9.37
C ASN A 99 12.23 5.28 9.11
N PRO A 100 12.37 6.55 9.53
CA PRO A 100 11.35 7.60 9.40
C PRO A 100 11.10 8.06 7.95
N SER A 101 11.70 7.40 6.97
CA SER A 101 11.63 7.75 5.55
C SER A 101 11.32 6.54 4.67
N THR A 102 10.63 6.80 3.56
CA THR A 102 10.35 5.78 2.55
C THR A 102 11.60 5.53 1.72
N ASN A 103 12.05 4.28 1.69
CA ASN A 103 13.22 3.83 0.95
C ASN A 103 12.81 3.13 -0.35
N PHE A 104 13.57 3.38 -1.41
CA PHE A 104 13.42 2.72 -2.70
C PHE A 104 14.73 2.01 -3.03
N SER A 105 14.67 0.85 -3.67
CA SER A 105 15.89 0.11 -4.06
C SER A 105 15.91 -0.16 -5.55
N GLY A 106 17.08 0.04 -6.18
CA GLY A 106 17.28 -0.22 -7.60
C GLY A 106 16.31 0.58 -8.45
N SER A 107 15.63 -0.10 -9.36
CA SER A 107 14.68 0.50 -10.32
C SER A 107 13.44 1.10 -9.67
N ALA A 108 13.17 0.81 -8.40
CA ALA A 108 12.06 1.44 -7.68
C ALA A 108 12.29 2.94 -7.44
N GLU A 109 13.53 3.45 -7.52
CA GLU A 109 13.81 4.89 -7.40
C GLU A 109 13.08 5.71 -8.47
N PHE A 110 12.89 5.14 -9.67
CA PHE A 110 12.20 5.83 -10.77
C PHE A 110 10.69 6.01 -10.54
N ILE A 111 10.11 5.34 -9.53
CA ILE A 111 8.68 5.44 -9.21
C ILE A 111 8.40 6.19 -7.90
N LYS A 112 9.41 6.87 -7.34
CA LYS A 112 9.30 7.61 -6.08
C LYS A 112 8.20 8.67 -6.10
N ASP A 113 8.10 9.45 -7.17
CA ASP A 113 7.07 10.48 -7.31
C ASP A 113 5.67 9.84 -7.43
N LYS A 114 5.58 8.70 -8.11
CA LYS A 114 4.35 7.92 -8.28
C LYS A 114 3.87 7.29 -6.98
N PHE A 115 4.79 6.90 -6.08
CA PHE A 115 4.45 6.43 -4.75
C PHE A 115 3.70 7.48 -3.96
N SER A 116 4.17 8.73 -4.01
CA SER A 116 3.51 9.82 -3.29
C SER A 116 2.08 10.04 -3.76
N ASN A 117 1.84 10.05 -5.06
CA ASN A 117 0.50 10.22 -5.63
C ASN A 117 -0.39 9.02 -5.33
N SER A 118 0.11 7.80 -5.52
CA SER A 118 -0.64 6.57 -5.25
C SER A 118 -1.06 6.47 -3.78
N PHE A 119 -0.18 6.86 -2.85
CA PHE A 119 -0.53 6.94 -1.44
C PHE A 119 -1.64 7.97 -1.18
N ASN A 120 -1.56 9.16 -1.79
CA ASN A 120 -2.58 10.19 -1.63
C ASN A 120 -3.94 9.72 -2.16
N TYR A 121 -3.97 9.03 -3.30
CA TYR A 121 -5.20 8.44 -3.85
C TYR A 121 -5.79 7.38 -2.91
N VAL A 122 -4.97 6.48 -2.37
CA VAL A 122 -5.39 5.48 -1.38
C VAL A 122 -5.92 6.14 -0.12
N SER A 123 -5.20 7.12 0.44
CA SER A 123 -5.61 7.87 1.62
C SER A 123 -6.95 8.59 1.42
N ARG A 124 -7.13 9.25 0.28
CA ARG A 124 -8.41 9.89 -0.07
C ARG A 124 -9.54 8.86 -0.15
N LEU A 125 -9.33 7.76 -0.88
CA LEU A 125 -10.35 6.73 -1.03
C LEU A 125 -10.75 6.10 0.31
N ILE A 126 -9.78 5.82 1.18
CA ILE A 126 -10.04 5.32 2.54
C ILE A 126 -10.92 6.33 3.28
N ASN A 127 -10.55 7.60 3.32
CA ASN A 127 -11.32 8.64 4.02
C ASN A 127 -12.74 8.82 3.44
N GLU A 128 -12.94 8.66 2.13
CA GLU A 128 -14.27 8.71 1.50
C GLU A 128 -15.17 7.51 1.87
N ASN A 129 -14.59 6.40 2.33
CA ASN A 129 -15.30 5.15 2.63
C ASN A 129 -15.29 4.77 4.13
N LEU A 130 -14.56 5.51 4.96
CA LEU A 130 -14.56 5.34 6.41
C LEU A 130 -15.81 5.96 7.03
N ASP A 131 -16.49 5.19 7.86
CA ASP A 131 -17.62 5.64 8.66
C ASP A 131 -17.11 6.11 10.03
N LYS A 132 -17.42 7.36 10.39
CA LYS A 132 -17.13 7.95 11.71
C LYS A 132 -15.65 7.83 12.16
N ALA A 133 -14.72 7.82 11.20
CA ALA A 133 -13.29 7.66 11.45
C ALA A 133 -12.46 8.49 10.45
N TYR A 134 -11.18 8.69 10.78
CA TYR A 134 -10.20 9.36 9.94
C TYR A 134 -8.98 8.46 9.77
N PHE A 135 -8.42 8.44 8.56
CA PHE A 135 -7.17 7.77 8.27
C PHE A 135 -6.01 8.76 8.26
N ILE A 136 -4.97 8.45 9.04
CA ILE A 136 -3.78 9.28 9.20
C ILE A 136 -2.83 9.09 8.02
N SER A 137 -2.60 10.15 7.24
CA SER A 137 -1.70 10.14 6.09
C SER A 137 -0.22 10.01 6.47
N GLU A 138 0.16 10.31 7.71
CA GLU A 138 1.54 10.22 8.21
C GLU A 138 2.12 8.81 8.17
N VAL A 139 1.25 7.78 8.11
CA VAL A 139 1.64 6.38 7.88
C VAL A 139 2.37 6.22 6.54
N LYS A 140 2.32 7.22 5.65
CA LYS A 140 3.13 7.32 4.41
C LYS A 140 4.63 7.21 4.65
N LYS A 141 5.12 7.54 5.84
CA LYS A 141 6.52 7.36 6.21
C LYS A 141 6.74 5.89 6.55
N ASN A 142 7.98 5.40 6.44
CA ASN A 142 8.33 4.04 6.84
C ASN A 142 7.95 2.95 5.82
N PHE A 143 7.97 3.22 4.52
CA PHE A 143 7.82 2.15 3.51
C PHE A 143 9.17 1.76 2.89
N GLU A 144 9.31 0.49 2.52
CA GLU A 144 10.37 0.01 1.64
C GLU A 144 9.74 -0.47 0.34
N VAL A 145 10.14 0.10 -0.79
CA VAL A 145 9.59 -0.20 -2.11
C VAL A 145 10.66 -0.82 -3.00
N LYS A 146 10.35 -1.99 -3.58
CA LYS A 146 11.23 -2.74 -4.47
C LYS A 146 10.49 -3.20 -5.72
N LEU A 147 11.20 -3.23 -6.85
CA LEU A 147 10.82 -4.01 -8.01
C LEU A 147 11.69 -5.25 -8.05
N LEU A 148 11.05 -6.42 -8.15
CA LEU A 148 11.70 -7.71 -8.05
C LEU A 148 11.47 -8.53 -9.32
N ASN A 149 12.48 -9.28 -9.72
CA ASN A 149 12.42 -10.20 -10.85
C ASN A 149 11.78 -11.55 -10.46
N THR A 150 11.83 -12.52 -11.37
CA THR A 150 11.31 -13.89 -11.16
C THR A 150 12.03 -14.67 -10.06
N LEU A 151 13.25 -14.27 -9.71
CA LEU A 151 14.05 -14.84 -8.61
C LEU A 151 13.83 -14.13 -7.27
N ASN A 152 12.98 -13.11 -7.22
CA ASN A 152 12.80 -12.19 -6.08
C ASN A 152 14.01 -11.28 -5.80
N ASP A 153 14.91 -11.13 -6.78
CA ASP A 153 16.05 -10.22 -6.65
C ASP A 153 15.67 -8.81 -7.10
N PRO A 154 16.22 -7.75 -6.48
CA PRO A 154 15.98 -6.37 -6.90
C PRO A 154 16.40 -6.15 -8.34
N VAL A 155 15.50 -5.54 -9.12
CA VAL A 155 15.79 -5.13 -10.50
C VAL A 155 16.68 -3.89 -10.46
N SER A 156 17.93 -4.00 -10.90
CA SER A 156 18.79 -2.87 -11.21
C SER A 156 18.64 -2.51 -12.70
N ASP A 157 18.55 -1.21 -13.00
CA ASP A 157 18.61 -0.66 -14.38
C ASP A 157 17.37 -0.81 -15.27
N PHE A 158 16.18 -0.98 -14.70
CA PHE A 158 14.91 -0.87 -15.43
C PHE A 158 14.27 0.51 -15.28
N LYS A 159 13.99 1.17 -16.40
CA LYS A 159 13.21 2.41 -16.43
C LYS A 159 11.80 2.11 -16.89
N ILE A 160 10.84 2.31 -16.00
CA ILE A 160 9.41 2.19 -16.32
C ILE A 160 9.04 3.33 -17.26
N TYR A 161 8.51 2.98 -18.44
CA TYR A 161 7.91 3.95 -19.34
C TYR A 161 6.45 4.19 -19.00
N GLY A 162 6.07 5.47 -18.97
CA GLY A 162 4.68 5.88 -18.88
C GLY A 162 4.04 5.64 -17.51
N HIS A 163 2.73 5.42 -17.54
CA HIS A 163 1.84 5.68 -16.43
C HIS A 163 1.23 4.41 -15.80
N SER A 164 1.79 3.22 -16.08
CA SER A 164 1.14 1.95 -15.75
C SER A 164 1.32 1.43 -14.33
N ILE A 165 2.06 2.15 -13.48
CA ILE A 165 2.48 1.71 -12.14
C ILE A 165 1.50 2.10 -11.01
N GLU A 166 0.69 3.14 -11.20
CA GLU A 166 -0.07 3.75 -10.09
C GLU A 166 -1.11 2.79 -9.51
N LEU A 167 -1.81 2.02 -10.35
CA LEU A 167 -2.74 0.99 -9.86
C LEU A 167 -2.03 -0.13 -9.08
N PRO A 168 -1.00 -0.83 -9.61
CA PRO A 168 -0.21 -1.79 -8.83
C PRO A 168 0.31 -1.22 -7.51
N LEU A 169 0.77 0.03 -7.52
CA LEU A 169 1.33 0.69 -6.35
C LEU A 169 0.26 0.99 -5.30
N ALA A 170 -0.90 1.48 -5.70
CA ALA A 170 -2.04 1.68 -4.81
C ALA A 170 -2.49 0.36 -4.16
N ILE A 171 -2.58 -0.73 -4.93
CA ILE A 171 -2.94 -2.07 -4.42
C ILE A 171 -1.90 -2.58 -3.41
N ALA A 172 -0.60 -2.46 -3.72
CA ALA A 172 0.47 -2.89 -2.84
C ALA A 172 0.52 -2.07 -1.54
N ILE A 173 0.38 -0.74 -1.61
CA ILE A 173 0.28 0.13 -0.42
C ILE A 173 -0.91 -0.30 0.44
N LEU A 174 -2.08 -0.47 -0.17
CA LEU A 174 -3.29 -0.82 0.56
C LEU A 174 -3.17 -2.20 1.24
N SER A 175 -2.57 -3.17 0.56
CA SER A 175 -2.27 -4.49 1.13
C SER A 175 -1.52 -4.40 2.46
N VAL A 176 -0.51 -3.54 2.54
CA VAL A 176 0.26 -3.30 3.77
C VAL A 176 -0.60 -2.63 4.83
N LEU A 177 -1.37 -1.59 4.48
CA LEU A 177 -2.25 -0.89 5.42
C LEU A 177 -3.34 -1.81 5.99
N LEU A 178 -3.88 -2.70 5.17
CA LEU A 178 -4.91 -3.67 5.56
C LEU A 178 -4.35 -4.93 6.23
N GLN A 179 -3.01 -5.14 6.19
CA GLN A 179 -2.36 -6.39 6.59
C GLN A 179 -2.98 -7.63 5.90
N LYS A 180 -3.37 -7.47 4.63
CA LYS A 180 -4.01 -8.52 3.83
C LYS A 180 -3.12 -8.93 2.67
N LYS A 181 -2.97 -10.24 2.46
CA LYS A 181 -2.23 -10.79 1.33
C LYS A 181 -2.95 -10.49 0.01
N ILE A 182 -2.17 -10.29 -1.05
CA ILE A 182 -2.66 -10.19 -2.42
C ILE A 182 -2.56 -11.56 -3.08
N ASP A 183 -3.62 -11.95 -3.80
CA ASP A 183 -3.66 -13.17 -4.61
C ASP A 183 -2.60 -13.12 -5.72
N SER A 184 -1.67 -14.06 -5.68
CA SER A 184 -0.55 -14.23 -6.61
C SER A 184 -0.97 -14.64 -8.02
N SER A 185 -2.24 -14.96 -8.25
CA SER A 185 -2.78 -15.23 -9.59
C SER A 185 -3.22 -13.97 -10.33
N ILE A 186 -3.15 -12.78 -9.71
CA ILE A 186 -3.67 -11.53 -10.26
C ILE A 186 -2.55 -10.55 -10.59
N ALA A 187 -2.57 -10.01 -11.81
CA ALA A 187 -1.72 -8.91 -12.24
C ALA A 187 -2.53 -7.69 -12.67
N CYS A 188 -1.95 -6.50 -12.57
CA CYS A 188 -2.64 -5.28 -12.97
C CYS A 188 -1.74 -4.25 -13.64
N SER A 189 -2.39 -3.32 -14.35
CA SER A 189 -1.77 -2.17 -15.00
C SER A 189 -2.78 -1.04 -15.02
N GLY A 190 -2.37 0.18 -14.70
CA GLY A 190 -3.29 1.31 -14.76
C GLY A 190 -2.67 2.59 -14.22
N ASN A 191 -3.12 3.72 -14.78
CA ASN A 191 -2.86 5.05 -14.27
C ASN A 191 -4.07 5.55 -13.49
N ILE A 192 -3.88 6.33 -12.43
CA ILE A 192 -4.96 6.87 -11.60
C ILE A 192 -4.95 8.39 -11.74
N ASN A 193 -6.08 8.97 -12.08
CA ASN A 193 -6.20 10.43 -12.17
C ASN A 193 -6.68 11.04 -10.84
N GLU A 194 -6.75 12.38 -10.81
CA GLU A 194 -7.22 13.14 -9.65
C GLU A 194 -8.69 12.88 -9.27
N ASP A 195 -9.46 12.16 -10.07
CA ASP A 195 -10.85 11.76 -9.75
C ASP A 195 -10.94 10.29 -9.29
N LEU A 196 -9.80 9.64 -9.02
CA LEU A 196 -9.70 8.19 -8.73
C LEU A 196 -10.14 7.30 -9.89
N ASN A 197 -10.25 7.82 -11.11
CA ASN A 197 -10.52 7.00 -12.28
C ASN A 197 -9.26 6.29 -12.74
N VAL A 198 -9.43 5.04 -13.15
CA VAL A 198 -8.36 4.21 -13.72
C VAL A 198 -8.37 4.42 -15.23
N THR A 199 -7.28 4.98 -15.73
CA THR A 199 -7.18 5.50 -17.09
C THR A 199 -6.28 4.64 -17.97
N TYR A 200 -6.48 4.78 -19.27
CA TYR A 200 -5.81 4.05 -20.34
C TYR A 200 -4.30 3.83 -20.15
N VAL A 201 -3.83 2.64 -20.56
CA VAL A 201 -2.40 2.28 -20.65
C VAL A 201 -2.12 1.51 -21.94
N ASP A 202 -0.97 1.77 -22.56
CA ASP A 202 -0.52 1.10 -23.79
C ASP A 202 0.12 -0.27 -23.55
N GLY A 203 0.40 -1.00 -24.64
CA GLY A 203 1.23 -2.21 -24.66
C GLY A 203 0.62 -3.42 -23.96
N LEU A 204 -0.72 -3.55 -24.00
CA LEU A 204 -1.46 -4.54 -23.21
C LEU A 204 -1.16 -5.98 -23.63
N GLU A 205 -1.01 -6.22 -24.93
CA GLU A 205 -0.76 -7.57 -25.45
C GLU A 205 0.64 -8.04 -25.06
N GLU A 206 1.64 -7.18 -25.23
CA GLU A 206 3.03 -7.42 -24.86
C GLU A 206 3.15 -7.62 -23.34
N LYS A 207 2.43 -6.83 -22.55
CA LYS A 207 2.34 -6.98 -21.08
C LYS A 207 1.79 -8.35 -20.68
N ILE A 208 0.67 -8.77 -21.27
CA ILE A 208 0.07 -10.08 -20.98
C ILE A 208 1.02 -11.21 -21.37
N GLN A 209 1.62 -11.13 -22.56
CA GLN A 209 2.56 -12.16 -23.03
C GLN A 209 3.77 -12.28 -22.09
N ALA A 210 4.38 -11.15 -21.72
CA ALA A 210 5.49 -11.14 -20.79
C ALA A 210 5.12 -11.77 -19.43
N ALA A 211 3.94 -11.42 -18.90
CA ALA A 211 3.43 -11.98 -17.65
C ALA A 211 3.24 -13.51 -17.74
N LEU A 212 2.62 -14.00 -18.81
CA LEU A 212 2.34 -15.44 -18.97
C LEU A 212 3.60 -16.27 -19.19
N ILE A 213 4.64 -15.69 -19.82
CA ILE A 213 5.92 -16.37 -20.04
C ILE A 213 6.71 -16.47 -18.74
N GLU A 214 6.81 -15.37 -17.99
CA GLU A 214 7.69 -15.27 -16.80
C GLU A 214 7.00 -15.72 -15.50
N TYR A 215 5.68 -15.61 -15.43
CA TYR A 215 4.86 -15.87 -14.24
C TYR A 215 3.62 -16.69 -14.61
N PRO A 216 3.79 -17.98 -14.94
CA PRO A 216 2.69 -18.86 -15.34
C PRO A 216 1.64 -19.08 -14.24
N GLU A 217 1.90 -18.68 -12.99
CA GLU A 217 0.91 -18.62 -11.91
C GLU A 217 -0.19 -17.57 -12.14
N ILE A 218 0.06 -16.52 -12.92
CA ILE A 218 -0.93 -15.49 -13.21
C ILE A 218 -2.05 -16.07 -14.09
N LYS A 219 -3.29 -15.80 -13.68
CA LYS A 219 -4.53 -16.23 -14.37
C LYS A 219 -5.51 -15.10 -14.62
N LYS A 220 -5.39 -14.00 -13.87
CA LYS A 220 -6.31 -12.86 -13.93
C LYS A 220 -5.55 -11.57 -14.17
N PHE A 221 -6.09 -10.74 -15.06
CA PHE A 221 -5.52 -9.46 -15.43
C PHE A 221 -6.53 -8.34 -15.21
N VAL A 222 -6.13 -7.28 -14.52
CA VAL A 222 -6.96 -6.12 -14.25
C VAL A 222 -6.45 -4.91 -15.04
N PHE A 223 -7.31 -4.33 -15.88
CA PHE A 223 -6.99 -3.21 -16.76
C PHE A 223 -8.05 -2.09 -16.71
N PRO A 224 -7.70 -0.87 -17.17
CA PRO A 224 -8.66 0.22 -17.31
C PRO A 224 -9.79 -0.12 -18.29
N GLU A 225 -11.02 0.33 -18.05
CA GLU A 225 -12.19 0.11 -18.92
C GLU A 225 -11.97 0.60 -20.35
N ASP A 226 -11.24 1.70 -20.53
CA ASP A 226 -10.88 2.26 -21.84
C ASP A 226 -10.03 1.29 -22.70
N CYS A 227 -9.43 0.28 -22.08
CA CYS A 227 -8.68 -0.77 -22.75
C CYS A 227 -9.57 -1.90 -23.30
N ARG A 228 -10.87 -1.93 -23.01
CA ARG A 228 -11.78 -2.96 -23.55
C ARG A 228 -11.85 -2.98 -25.08
N LYS A 229 -11.57 -1.83 -25.72
CA LYS A 229 -11.54 -1.69 -27.19
C LYS A 229 -10.56 -2.65 -27.89
N PHE A 230 -9.52 -3.14 -27.20
CA PHE A 230 -8.53 -4.07 -27.77
C PHE A 230 -9.02 -5.53 -27.83
N LYS A 231 -10.16 -5.86 -27.20
CA LYS A 231 -10.80 -7.19 -27.27
C LYS A 231 -9.82 -8.34 -26.92
N LEU A 232 -9.01 -8.13 -25.89
CA LEU A 232 -7.94 -9.06 -25.47
C LEU A 232 -8.47 -10.44 -25.11
N GLU A 233 -9.72 -10.53 -24.64
CA GLU A 233 -10.43 -11.77 -24.29
C GLU A 233 -10.58 -12.71 -25.49
N LYS A 234 -10.62 -12.17 -26.72
CA LYS A 234 -10.65 -12.98 -27.94
C LYS A 234 -9.29 -13.61 -28.25
N LYS A 235 -8.21 -12.92 -27.89
CA LYS A 235 -6.83 -13.35 -28.12
C LYS A 235 -6.35 -14.32 -27.04
N PHE A 236 -6.67 -14.03 -25.78
CA PHE A 236 -6.21 -14.80 -24.62
C PHE A 236 -7.38 -15.50 -23.93
N LYS A 237 -7.85 -16.60 -24.51
CA LYS A 237 -9.05 -17.31 -24.03
C LYS A 237 -8.88 -18.05 -22.69
N SER A 238 -7.64 -18.32 -22.29
CA SER A 238 -7.32 -19.11 -21.10
C SER A 238 -7.05 -18.28 -19.84
N ILE A 239 -7.22 -16.95 -19.93
CA ILE A 239 -7.02 -16.02 -18.83
C ILE A 239 -8.28 -15.19 -18.62
N GLU A 240 -8.50 -14.77 -17.38
CA GLU A 240 -9.56 -13.84 -17.05
C GLU A 240 -9.06 -12.40 -17.20
N ILE A 241 -9.79 -11.57 -17.94
CA ILE A 241 -9.48 -10.14 -18.08
C ILE A 241 -10.65 -9.35 -17.51
N ILE A 242 -10.37 -8.57 -16.47
CA ILE A 242 -11.32 -7.71 -15.80
C ILE A 242 -10.98 -6.26 -16.13
N TYR A 243 -12.02 -5.51 -16.50
CA TYR A 243 -11.92 -4.10 -16.81
C TYR A 243 -12.57 -3.29 -15.69
N ILE A 244 -11.89 -2.23 -15.26
CA ILE A 244 -12.30 -1.37 -14.15
C ILE A 244 -12.31 0.10 -14.55
N LYS A 245 -13.24 0.87 -14.00
CA LYS A 245 -13.39 2.31 -14.28
C LYS A 245 -12.66 3.18 -13.27
N ASN A 246 -12.64 2.76 -12.02
CA ASN A 246 -12.12 3.55 -10.90
C ASN A 246 -11.34 2.68 -9.92
N LEU A 247 -10.61 3.35 -9.03
CA LEU A 247 -9.72 2.70 -8.07
C LEU A 247 -10.47 1.78 -7.11
N LEU A 248 -11.71 2.13 -6.72
CA LEU A 248 -12.53 1.32 -5.82
C LEU A 248 -12.89 -0.03 -6.44
N GLU A 249 -13.34 -0.05 -7.69
CA GLU A 249 -13.60 -1.29 -8.44
C GLU A 249 -12.34 -2.16 -8.53
N GLY A 250 -11.18 -1.54 -8.76
CA GLY A 250 -9.90 -2.23 -8.73
C GLY A 250 -9.60 -2.86 -7.38
N ILE A 251 -9.74 -2.10 -6.30
CA ILE A 251 -9.50 -2.56 -4.93
C ILE A 251 -10.42 -3.72 -4.54
N GLU A 252 -11.71 -3.67 -4.89
CA GLU A 252 -12.67 -4.73 -4.57
C GLU A 252 -12.34 -6.07 -5.25
N ILE A 253 -11.61 -6.06 -6.37
CA ILE A 253 -11.09 -7.31 -7.00
C ILE A 253 -10.02 -7.97 -6.11
N PHE A 254 -9.14 -7.17 -5.51
CA PHE A 254 -8.02 -7.66 -4.70
C PHE A 254 -8.41 -7.87 -3.22
N PHE A 255 -9.33 -7.05 -2.71
CA PHE A 255 -9.79 -7.06 -1.32
C PHE A 255 -11.32 -6.96 -1.27
N PRO A 256 -12.03 -8.07 -1.55
CA PRO A 256 -13.49 -8.08 -1.49
C PRO A 256 -14.03 -7.60 -0.15
N ASN A 257 -15.13 -6.87 -0.19
CA ASN A 257 -15.75 -6.19 0.95
C ASN A 257 -14.84 -5.11 1.56
N PHE A 258 -14.15 -4.35 0.70
CA PHE A 258 -13.18 -3.33 1.12
C PHE A 258 -13.72 -2.40 2.21
N ARG A 259 -14.95 -1.89 2.02
CA ARG A 259 -15.60 -1.00 2.98
C ARG A 259 -15.75 -1.63 4.37
N GLU A 260 -16.11 -2.91 4.46
CA GLU A 260 -16.22 -3.61 5.74
C GLU A 260 -14.85 -3.74 6.43
N ILE A 261 -13.79 -3.99 5.65
CA ILE A 261 -12.43 -4.17 6.16
C ILE A 261 -11.93 -2.89 6.83
N ILE A 262 -12.03 -1.74 6.15
CA ILE A 262 -11.54 -0.45 6.69
C ILE A 262 -12.39 0.04 7.87
N ASN A 263 -13.67 -0.34 7.91
CA ASN A 263 -14.56 0.02 9.01
C ASN A 263 -14.43 -0.91 10.23
N SER A 264 -13.67 -2.00 10.13
CA SER A 264 -13.32 -2.82 11.29
C SER A 264 -12.49 -2.05 12.34
N GLU A 265 -12.51 -2.51 13.59
CA GLU A 265 -11.73 -1.92 14.69
C GLU A 265 -10.21 -2.10 14.51
N LYS A 266 -9.79 -3.06 13.68
CA LYS A 266 -8.39 -3.47 13.53
C LYS A 266 -7.65 -2.81 12.36
N PHE A 267 -8.29 -1.89 11.63
CA PHE A 267 -7.65 -1.20 10.50
C PHE A 267 -6.55 -0.23 10.98
N HIS A 268 -5.31 -0.46 10.53
CA HIS A 268 -4.14 0.30 10.97
C HIS A 268 -4.18 1.74 10.45
N GLY A 269 -3.79 2.71 11.28
CA GLY A 269 -3.80 4.14 10.91
C GLY A 269 -5.17 4.80 11.04
N LYS A 270 -6.16 4.08 11.59
CA LYS A 270 -7.50 4.60 11.89
C LYS A 270 -7.51 5.35 13.22
N ILE A 271 -8.09 6.54 13.21
CA ILE A 271 -8.60 7.23 14.40
C ILE A 271 -10.12 7.17 14.33
N GLY A 272 -10.77 6.58 15.33
CA GLY A 272 -12.23 6.56 15.40
C GLY A 272 -12.76 7.13 16.70
N LEU A 273 -14.05 7.43 16.71
CA LEU A 273 -14.79 7.89 17.88
C LEU A 273 -15.43 6.70 18.60
N ILE A 274 -15.34 6.68 19.93
CA ILE A 274 -16.19 5.86 20.77
C ILE A 274 -17.34 6.76 21.22
N GLU A 275 -18.55 6.49 20.75
CA GLU A 275 -19.74 7.36 20.95
C GLU A 275 -20.25 7.41 22.41
N ASN A 276 -19.50 6.87 23.36
CA ASN A 276 -19.85 6.94 24.76
C ASN A 276 -19.43 8.32 25.31
N GLU A 277 -20.41 9.08 25.82
CA GLU A 277 -20.10 10.27 26.63
C GLU A 277 -19.40 9.81 27.91
N VAL A 278 -18.19 10.32 28.14
CA VAL A 278 -17.40 10.11 29.34
C VAL A 278 -17.42 11.39 30.16
N GLU A 279 -17.63 11.28 31.46
CA GLU A 279 -17.52 12.43 32.36
C GLU A 279 -16.09 12.56 32.89
N ILE A 280 -15.50 13.74 32.73
CA ILE A 280 -14.16 14.08 33.24
C ILE A 280 -14.32 15.18 34.29
N VAL A 281 -13.88 14.90 35.52
CA VAL A 281 -13.84 15.92 36.58
C VAL A 281 -12.49 16.63 36.57
N LEU A 282 -12.49 17.92 36.25
CA LEU A 282 -11.34 18.81 36.25
C LEU A 282 -11.62 19.99 37.19
N ASN A 283 -10.84 20.16 38.25
CA ASN A 283 -10.98 21.27 39.22
C ASN A 283 -12.41 21.50 39.72
N ASN A 284 -13.10 20.43 40.12
CA ASN A 284 -14.51 20.43 40.56
C ASN A 284 -15.55 20.77 39.47
N THR A 285 -15.15 20.84 38.20
CA THR A 285 -16.05 20.95 37.06
C THR A 285 -16.15 19.59 36.36
N THR A 286 -17.38 19.13 36.10
CA THR A 286 -17.62 17.88 35.36
C THR A 286 -17.79 18.21 33.89
N LEU A 287 -16.89 17.74 33.04
CA LEU A 287 -16.93 17.95 31.61
C LEU A 287 -17.45 16.69 30.93
N LYS A 288 -18.36 16.84 29.97
CA LYS A 288 -18.72 15.73 29.07
C LYS A 288 -17.66 15.61 28.00
N ALA A 289 -17.30 14.40 27.66
CA ALA A 289 -16.25 14.16 26.69
C ALA A 289 -16.49 12.95 25.81
N VAL A 290 -15.85 12.91 24.65
CA VAL A 290 -15.92 11.77 23.73
C VAL A 290 -14.54 11.15 23.62
N GLU A 291 -14.47 9.83 23.80
CA GLU A 291 -13.24 9.06 23.68
C GLU A 291 -12.91 8.80 22.20
N LEU A 292 -11.65 8.97 21.83
CA LEU A 292 -11.10 8.58 20.55
C LEU A 292 -10.22 7.35 20.74
N PHE A 293 -10.37 6.38 19.85
CA PHE A 293 -9.44 5.26 19.77
C PHE A 293 -8.46 5.47 18.61
N LEU A 294 -7.20 5.09 18.85
CA LEU A 294 -6.13 5.13 17.87
C LEU A 294 -5.67 3.71 17.62
N ASN A 295 -5.76 3.24 16.39
CA ASN A 295 -5.32 1.91 16.02
C ASN A 295 -4.00 1.96 15.23
N PHE A 296 -2.97 2.55 15.83
CA PHE A 296 -1.59 2.57 15.33
C PHE A 296 -0.61 2.83 16.48
N GLU A 297 0.67 2.45 16.31
CA GLU A 297 1.72 2.76 17.28
C GLU A 297 2.02 4.26 17.25
N TYR A 298 1.60 4.98 18.28
CA TYR A 298 1.89 6.40 18.45
C TYR A 298 3.37 6.60 18.79
N ASP A 299 4.18 6.97 17.79
CA ASP A 299 5.53 7.46 18.04
C ASP A 299 5.49 8.91 18.54
N LYS A 300 6.33 9.24 19.52
CA LYS A 300 6.34 10.53 20.24
C LYS A 300 6.62 11.75 19.33
N GLY A 301 6.95 11.54 18.06
CA GLY A 301 7.16 12.57 17.05
C GLY A 301 5.90 13.02 16.30
N PHE A 302 4.75 12.37 16.48
CA PHE A 302 3.51 12.79 15.84
C PHE A 302 2.85 13.91 16.66
N ASN A 303 2.99 15.16 16.22
CA ASN A 303 2.04 16.18 16.64
C ASN A 303 0.68 15.77 16.07
N LEU A 304 -0.37 15.68 16.89
CA LEU A 304 -1.73 15.56 16.35
C LEU A 304 -2.02 16.80 15.49
N ILE A 305 -2.01 16.59 14.17
CA ILE A 305 -1.91 17.64 13.16
C ILE A 305 -3.24 18.39 13.04
N PRO A 306 -3.21 19.69 12.67
CA PRO A 306 -4.35 20.45 12.14
C PRO A 306 -5.18 19.79 11.02
N GLU A 307 -4.80 18.64 10.48
CA GLU A 307 -5.51 17.91 9.41
C GLU A 307 -6.71 17.10 9.91
N VAL A 308 -6.62 16.57 11.14
CA VAL A 308 -7.67 15.77 11.77
C VAL A 308 -8.89 16.64 12.11
N ILE A 309 -8.62 17.88 12.51
CA ILE A 309 -9.60 18.83 13.08
C ILE A 309 -10.67 19.27 12.05
N PRO A 310 -10.34 19.68 10.82
CA PRO A 310 -11.33 20.09 9.81
C PRO A 310 -12.24 18.96 9.32
N HIS A 311 -11.78 17.70 9.37
CA HIS A 311 -12.58 16.57 8.89
C HIS A 311 -13.78 16.31 9.82
N PHE A 312 -13.55 16.41 11.13
CA PHE A 312 -14.62 16.33 12.11
C PHE A 312 -15.61 17.52 12.01
N ASP A 313 -15.19 18.72 11.58
CA ASP A 313 -16.11 19.85 11.41
C ASP A 313 -17.25 19.62 10.41
N ARG A 314 -16.99 18.87 9.33
CA ARG A 314 -18.01 18.61 8.30
C ARG A 314 -19.12 17.69 8.82
N PHE A 315 -18.79 16.72 9.67
CA PHE A 315 -19.78 15.81 10.26
C PHE A 315 -20.62 16.46 11.37
N PHE A 316 -20.17 17.60 11.93
CA PHE A 316 -20.83 18.28 13.06
C PHE A 316 -21.40 19.67 12.70
N GLN A 317 -21.61 20.00 11.42
CA GLN A 317 -22.03 21.35 10.99
C GLN A 317 -23.28 21.89 11.71
N ASP A 318 -24.28 21.05 11.96
CA ASP A 318 -25.53 21.46 12.62
C ASP A 318 -25.31 21.84 14.09
N VAL A 319 -24.39 21.15 14.77
CA VAL A 319 -23.97 21.48 16.15
C VAL A 319 -23.15 22.78 16.14
N ILE A 320 -22.24 22.92 15.18
CA ILE A 320 -21.29 24.05 15.07
C ILE A 320 -21.96 25.39 14.71
N GLN A 321 -23.01 25.39 13.87
CA GLN A 321 -23.76 26.61 13.49
C GLN A 321 -24.34 27.37 14.70
N SER A 322 -24.66 26.66 15.79
CA SER A 322 -25.15 27.27 17.03
C SER A 322 -24.07 28.05 17.81
N TYR A 323 -22.80 27.68 17.67
CA TYR A 323 -21.68 28.19 18.50
C TYR A 323 -20.92 29.36 17.87
N LYS A 324 -20.98 29.53 16.53
CA LYS A 324 -20.29 30.58 15.76
C LYS A 324 -20.64 32.04 16.12
N LYS A 325 -21.61 32.29 17.00
CA LYS A 325 -22.13 33.64 17.33
C LYS A 325 -21.24 34.51 18.25
N LYS A 326 -20.10 34.05 18.79
CA LYS A 326 -19.47 34.69 19.97
C LYS A 326 -18.00 35.17 19.88
N GLY A 327 -17.50 35.53 18.70
CA GLY A 327 -16.43 36.54 18.49
C GLY A 327 -15.21 36.57 19.43
N ILE A 328 -14.25 35.64 19.29
CA ILE A 328 -12.96 35.66 20.00
C ILE A 328 -11.85 35.74 18.95
N VAL A 329 -11.76 36.79 18.11
CA VAL A 329 -10.77 36.82 16.99
C VAL A 329 -9.45 37.53 17.33
N ILE A 330 -9.39 38.30 18.41
CA ILE A 330 -8.25 39.22 18.65
C ILE A 330 -7.16 38.65 19.59
N PHE A 331 -7.45 37.65 20.44
CA PHE A 331 -6.50 37.20 21.48
C PHE A 331 -5.39 36.21 21.03
N LEU A 332 -5.66 35.33 20.06
CA LEU A 332 -4.72 34.25 19.67
C LEU A 332 -3.62 34.71 18.71
N LEU A 333 -3.83 35.81 17.97
CA LEU A 333 -2.78 36.34 17.09
C LEU A 333 -1.58 36.90 17.86
N ASN A 334 -1.74 37.21 19.16
CA ASN A 334 -0.69 37.82 19.98
C ASN A 334 0.11 36.84 20.85
N ASN A 335 -0.31 35.58 21.02
CA ASN A 335 0.24 34.74 22.12
C ASN A 335 0.89 33.42 21.70
N PHE A 336 0.78 32.96 20.45
CA PHE A 336 1.35 31.66 20.07
C PHE A 336 2.02 31.69 18.70
N ARG A 337 3.35 31.77 18.71
CA ARG A 337 4.22 31.27 17.63
C ARG A 337 4.96 30.02 18.11
N PRO A 338 5.20 29.04 17.23
CA PRO A 338 5.66 27.71 17.60
C PRO A 338 7.18 27.73 17.81
N ASN A 339 7.64 27.51 19.05
CA ASN A 339 8.92 26.87 19.36
C ASN A 339 9.14 26.81 20.88
N TRP A 340 9.41 25.59 21.37
CA TRP A 340 10.08 25.21 22.63
C TRP A 340 9.22 25.08 23.89
N PHE A 341 9.05 23.84 24.35
CA PHE A 341 9.01 23.56 25.78
C PHE A 341 10.43 23.25 26.26
N ILE A 342 10.88 23.90 27.33
CA ILE A 342 12.22 23.74 27.90
C ILE A 342 12.34 22.36 28.58
N PRO A 343 13.44 21.59 28.40
CA PRO A 343 13.63 20.27 29.00
C PRO A 343 13.46 20.18 30.53
N ALA A 344 13.65 21.30 31.24
CA ALA A 344 13.43 21.40 32.68
C ALA A 344 11.95 21.19 33.08
N LEU A 345 10.99 21.58 32.22
CA LEU A 345 9.56 21.32 32.44
C LEU A 345 9.23 19.84 32.22
N MET A 346 9.81 19.18 31.20
CA MET A 346 9.59 17.74 30.96
C MET A 346 9.97 16.86 32.15
N LYS A 347 10.99 17.23 32.92
CA LYS A 347 11.46 16.46 34.09
C LYS A 347 10.49 16.52 35.29
N PHE A 348 9.66 17.57 35.37
CA PHE A 348 8.59 17.68 36.37
C PHE A 348 7.35 16.85 36.00
N PHE A 349 7.07 16.65 34.71
CA PHE A 349 5.92 15.87 34.23
C PHE A 349 6.12 14.34 34.25
N ILE A 350 7.37 13.87 34.34
CA ILE A 350 7.69 12.42 34.31
C ILE A 350 7.43 11.73 35.67
N ASN A 351 7.43 12.47 36.80
CA ASN A 351 7.44 11.85 38.13
C ASN A 351 6.18 12.00 38.98
N LYS A 352 5.10 12.62 38.48
CA LYS A 352 3.75 12.48 39.05
C LYS A 352 2.73 12.66 37.93
N SER A 353 2.16 11.54 37.50
CA SER A 353 0.85 11.41 36.85
C SER A 353 0.53 12.34 35.66
N ASN A 354 0.20 11.72 34.53
CA ASN A 354 -0.56 12.27 33.40
C ASN A 354 0.16 13.39 32.62
N ALA A 355 0.85 13.02 31.53
CA ALA A 355 1.21 14.00 30.52
C ALA A 355 -0.06 14.49 29.80
N VAL A 356 -0.24 15.81 29.80
CA VAL A 356 -1.41 16.54 29.29
C VAL A 356 -0.96 17.39 28.10
N GLY A 357 -1.40 17.01 26.90
CA GLY A 357 -1.35 17.90 25.74
C GLY A 357 -2.74 18.47 25.52
N VAL A 358 -2.96 19.74 25.88
CA VAL A 358 -4.18 20.48 25.51
C VAL A 358 -3.89 21.22 24.22
N TYR A 359 -4.49 20.79 23.13
CA TYR A 359 -4.59 21.62 21.94
C TYR A 359 -5.84 22.48 22.08
N TYR A 360 -5.65 23.80 22.11
CA TYR A 360 -6.72 24.78 22.16
C TYR A 360 -6.60 25.69 20.95
N ASP A 361 -7.44 25.47 19.96
CA ASP A 361 -7.91 26.57 19.11
C ASP A 361 -9.33 26.93 19.53
N ARG A 362 -9.84 28.04 19.01
CA ARG A 362 -11.00 28.79 19.54
C ARG A 362 -12.30 28.01 19.77
N GLU A 363 -12.42 26.75 19.37
CA GLU A 363 -13.67 25.97 19.56
C GLU A 363 -13.45 24.49 19.96
N ARG A 364 -12.23 24.06 20.32
CA ARG A 364 -11.96 22.69 20.79
C ARG A 364 -10.89 22.60 21.86
N ALA A 365 -11.10 21.68 22.81
CA ALA A 365 -10.04 21.14 23.66
C ALA A 365 -9.95 19.63 23.46
N TYR A 366 -8.77 19.17 23.02
CA TYR A 366 -8.42 17.75 23.00
C TYR A 366 -7.47 17.46 24.14
N LEU A 367 -7.76 16.42 24.91
CA LEU A 367 -6.94 15.93 26.01
C LEU A 367 -6.34 14.58 25.59
N ILE A 368 -5.01 14.50 25.44
CA ILE A 368 -4.33 13.20 25.35
C ILE A 368 -4.07 12.72 26.77
N VAL A 369 -4.58 11.54 27.14
CA VAL A 369 -4.39 10.97 28.48
C VAL A 369 -3.42 9.80 28.42
N TYR A 370 -2.30 9.91 29.14
CA TYR A 370 -1.38 8.80 29.39
C TYR A 370 -1.49 8.39 30.85
N THR A 371 -2.16 7.28 31.14
CA THR A 371 -2.23 6.70 32.49
C THR A 371 -1.59 5.31 32.53
N THR A 372 -0.94 5.00 33.64
CA THR A 372 -0.38 3.68 33.96
C THR A 372 -1.39 2.75 34.63
N LYS A 373 -2.60 3.24 34.94
CA LYS A 373 -3.71 2.43 35.46
C LYS A 373 -4.61 1.99 34.31
N PRO A 374 -4.62 0.68 33.96
CA PRO A 374 -5.32 0.17 32.78
C PRO A 374 -6.85 0.29 32.84
N ASP A 375 -7.41 0.52 34.03
CA ASP A 375 -8.87 0.43 34.27
C ASP A 375 -9.63 1.75 34.07
N ILE A 376 -8.94 2.87 33.78
CA ILE A 376 -9.58 4.19 33.72
C ILE A 376 -9.56 4.77 32.30
N ILE A 377 -8.39 4.85 31.65
CA ILE A 377 -8.23 5.30 30.26
C ILE A 377 -6.98 4.59 29.70
N LYS A 378 -6.93 4.19 28.42
CA LYS A 378 -5.73 3.52 27.86
C LYS A 378 -4.66 4.53 27.44
N LEU A 379 -3.41 4.08 27.42
CA LEU A 379 -2.28 4.85 26.89
C LEU A 379 -2.55 5.24 25.43
N GLY A 380 -2.55 6.54 25.13
CA GLY A 380 -2.77 7.06 23.78
C GLY A 380 -4.20 7.47 23.46
N THR A 381 -5.15 7.36 24.39
CA THR A 381 -6.53 7.83 24.21
C THR A 381 -6.58 9.36 24.14
N LEU A 382 -7.30 9.90 23.14
CA LEU A 382 -7.69 11.31 23.10
C LEU A 382 -9.11 11.49 23.61
N VAL A 383 -9.36 12.59 24.31
CA VAL A 383 -10.66 12.92 24.86
C VAL A 383 -11.05 14.35 24.46
N ARG A 384 -12.18 14.52 23.77
CA ARG A 384 -12.69 15.85 23.37
C ARG A 384 -13.60 16.40 24.46
N LEU A 385 -13.27 17.54 25.06
CA LEU A 385 -14.10 18.17 26.10
C LEU A 385 -15.26 18.98 25.48
N LYS A 386 -16.45 18.87 26.05
CA LYS A 386 -17.64 19.69 25.77
C LYS A 386 -17.81 20.68 26.92
N GLU A 387 -17.99 21.97 26.63
CA GLU A 387 -18.36 22.94 27.66
C GLU A 387 -19.70 22.55 28.28
N GLN A 388 -19.79 22.56 29.61
CA GLN A 388 -21.08 22.52 30.29
C GLN A 388 -21.84 23.79 29.93
N GLU A 389 -23.07 23.63 29.46
CA GLU A 389 -24.00 24.75 29.35
C GLU A 389 -24.13 25.40 30.73
N SER A 390 -23.73 26.66 30.84
CA SER A 390 -24.00 27.47 32.01
C SER A 390 -25.51 27.69 32.04
N THR A 391 -26.20 26.99 32.93
CA THR A 391 -27.62 27.22 33.25
C THR A 391 -27.85 28.62 33.78
#